data_AF-A0A0Q9N1H1-F1
#
_entry.id   AF-A0A0Q9N1H1-F1
#
_cell.length_a   1.000
_cell.length_b   1.000
_cell.length_c   1.000
_cell.angle_alpha   90.00
_cell.angle_beta   90.00
_cell.angle_gamma   90.00
#
_symmetry.space_group_name_H-M   'P 1'
#
loop_
_entity.id
_entity.type
_entity.pdbx_description
1 polymer ?
#
loop_
_entity_poly.entity_id
_entity_poly.type
_entity_poly.pdbx_seq_one_letter_code
_entity_poly.pdbx_strand_id
1 'polypeptide(L)'
;MKDKVMGRWSTYEPFFVQLGDKKVADIVITNHAKLRWSDRISSDNNSLEEICAFLWEKLKNDSMVPYYRNEEDVYLIDDDLVVVAEFSHLEHETDLVGNPLHKMIIVTFLGKMSETMELRDLKSYYSWLRHSRRMTLIKNSRKRR
;
A
#
# COMPACT_ATOMS: atom_id res chain seq x y z
N MET A 1 -18.06 -39.85 17.08
CA MET A 1 -16.59 -39.75 17.23
C MET A 1 -16.19 -38.57 16.34
N LYS A 2 -15.67 -37.48 16.93
CA LYS A 2 -15.43 -36.22 16.19
C LYS A 2 -14.23 -36.39 15.27
N ASP A 3 -14.45 -36.29 13.97
CA ASP A 3 -13.40 -36.20 12.97
C ASP A 3 -12.57 -34.94 13.25
N LYS A 4 -11.43 -35.17 13.90
CA LYS A 4 -10.38 -34.19 14.11
C LYS A 4 -9.75 -33.98 12.74
N VAL A 5 -10.20 -32.95 12.04
CA VAL A 5 -9.59 -32.46 10.80
C VAL A 5 -8.11 -32.23 11.10
N MET A 6 -7.29 -33.22 10.74
CA MET A 6 -5.84 -33.11 10.71
C MET A 6 -5.55 -32.02 9.70
N GLY A 7 -5.26 -30.81 10.19
CA GLY A 7 -4.74 -29.73 9.38
C GLY A 7 -3.55 -30.28 8.61
N ARG A 8 -3.68 -30.36 7.29
CA ARG A 8 -2.60 -30.76 6.39
C ARG A 8 -1.40 -29.89 6.72
N TRP A 9 -0.39 -30.47 7.34
CA TRP A 9 0.93 -29.85 7.42
C TRP A 9 1.43 -29.77 5.98
N SER A 10 1.27 -28.60 5.37
CA SER A 10 1.96 -28.27 4.14
C SER A 10 3.45 -28.38 4.43
N THR A 11 4.16 -29.23 3.70
CA THR A 11 5.63 -29.36 3.75
C THR A 11 6.34 -28.12 3.19
N TYR A 12 5.58 -27.12 2.71
CA TYR A 12 6.09 -25.90 2.12
C TYR A 12 6.03 -24.76 3.15
N GLU A 13 7.18 -24.16 3.44
CA GLU A 13 7.26 -22.90 4.18
C GLU A 13 6.54 -21.81 3.37
N PRO A 14 5.50 -21.16 3.93
CA PRO A 14 4.82 -20.07 3.23
C PRO A 14 5.83 -18.96 2.91
N PHE A 15 5.86 -18.53 1.65
CA PHE A 15 6.73 -17.42 1.25
C PHE A 15 6.18 -16.10 1.81
N PHE A 16 7.01 -15.36 2.54
CA PHE A 16 6.71 -14.00 2.97
C PHE A 16 7.97 -13.12 2.94
N VAL A 17 7.78 -11.82 2.85
CA VAL A 17 8.83 -10.81 2.98
C VAL A 17 8.55 -9.97 4.23
N GLN A 18 9.59 -9.72 5.03
CA GLN A 18 9.46 -8.92 6.24
C GLN A 18 9.46 -7.43 5.88
N LEU A 19 8.48 -6.67 6.37
CA LEU A 19 8.42 -5.21 6.29
C LEU A 19 8.13 -4.66 7.68
N GLY A 20 9.16 -4.18 8.38
CA GLY A 20 9.03 -3.77 9.78
C GLY A 20 8.59 -4.94 10.66
N ASP A 21 7.43 -4.83 11.29
CA ASP A 21 6.81 -5.89 12.10
C ASP A 21 5.87 -6.81 11.30
N LYS A 22 5.65 -6.54 10.00
CA LYS A 22 4.70 -7.27 9.15
C LYS A 22 5.40 -8.35 8.33
N LYS A 23 4.74 -9.51 8.20
CA LYS A 23 5.14 -10.62 7.31
C LYS A 23 4.24 -10.59 6.07
N VAL A 24 4.67 -9.91 5.02
CA VAL A 24 3.88 -9.72 3.79
C VAL A 24 3.95 -10.97 2.93
N ALA A 25 2.82 -11.65 2.75
CA ALA A 25 2.71 -12.85 1.92
C ALA A 25 1.80 -12.64 0.69
N ASP A 26 1.00 -11.56 0.68
CA ASP A 26 0.13 -11.20 -0.44
C ASP A 26 0.11 -9.66 -0.63
N ILE A 27 -0.05 -9.21 -1.87
CA ILE A 27 -0.17 -7.79 -2.23
C ILE A 27 -1.44 -7.61 -3.05
N VAL A 28 -2.34 -6.77 -2.55
CA VAL A 28 -3.56 -6.36 -3.25
C VAL A 28 -3.47 -4.89 -3.62
N ILE A 29 -3.68 -4.58 -4.89
CA ILE A 29 -3.71 -3.21 -5.39
C ILE A 29 -5.16 -2.80 -5.60
N THR A 30 -5.59 -1.75 -4.90
CA THR A 30 -6.94 -1.20 -5.11
C THR A 30 -7.06 -0.54 -6.47
N ASN A 31 -8.29 -0.45 -7.00
CA ASN A 31 -8.53 0.29 -8.24
C ASN A 31 -8.12 1.77 -8.11
N HIS A 32 -8.26 2.35 -6.92
CA HIS A 32 -7.81 3.72 -6.66
C HIS A 32 -6.30 3.87 -6.79
N ALA A 33 -5.53 2.94 -6.20
CA ALA A 33 -4.07 2.91 -6.36
C ALA A 33 -3.66 2.74 -7.82
N LYS A 34 -4.30 1.83 -8.57
CA LYS A 34 -4.01 1.65 -10.01
C LYS A 34 -4.16 2.94 -10.80
N LEU A 35 -5.28 3.66 -10.63
CA LEU A 35 -5.50 4.94 -11.32
C LEU A 35 -4.43 5.97 -10.95
N ARG A 36 -4.07 6.04 -9.65
CA ARG A 36 -3.06 6.97 -9.17
C ARG A 36 -1.65 6.66 -9.66
N TRP A 37 -1.34 5.39 -9.90
CA TRP A 37 -0.10 4.99 -10.52
C TRP A 37 0.02 5.58 -11.92
N SER A 38 -0.99 5.36 -12.76
CA SER A 38 -1.03 5.90 -14.13
C SER A 38 -1.00 7.43 -14.16
N ASP A 39 -1.67 8.09 -13.20
CA ASP A 39 -1.75 9.55 -13.15
C ASP A 39 -0.45 10.23 -12.68
N ARG A 40 0.34 9.58 -11.80
CA ARG A 40 1.37 10.27 -10.98
C ARG A 40 2.76 9.64 -10.98
N ILE A 41 2.93 8.45 -11.55
CA ILE A 41 4.20 7.71 -11.45
C ILE A 41 4.73 7.36 -12.82
N SER A 42 3.88 6.71 -13.63
CA SER A 42 4.23 6.22 -14.95
C SER A 42 3.08 6.49 -15.90
N SER A 43 3.36 7.24 -16.97
CA SER A 43 2.42 7.48 -18.07
C SER A 43 2.18 6.24 -18.93
N ASP A 44 3.06 5.23 -18.81
CA ASP A 44 2.88 3.96 -19.48
C ASP A 44 1.74 3.18 -18.84
N ASN A 45 0.93 2.54 -19.69
CA ASN A 45 -0.30 1.86 -19.32
C ASN A 45 0.02 0.53 -18.59
N ASN A 46 0.59 0.65 -17.38
CA ASN A 46 1.07 -0.51 -16.65
C ASN A 46 -0.11 -1.40 -16.22
N SER A 47 0.05 -2.69 -16.46
CA SER A 47 -0.86 -3.72 -15.98
C SER A 47 -0.82 -3.83 -14.45
N LEU A 48 -1.84 -4.45 -13.85
CA LEU A 48 -1.82 -4.69 -12.39
C LEU A 48 -0.67 -5.62 -12.01
N GLU A 49 -0.37 -6.58 -12.89
CA GLU A 49 0.70 -7.55 -12.78
C GLU A 49 2.06 -6.85 -12.72
N GLU A 50 2.31 -5.85 -13.56
CA GLU A 50 3.56 -5.07 -13.56
C GLU A 50 3.72 -4.24 -12.28
N ILE A 51 2.66 -3.58 -11.82
CA ILE A 51 2.72 -2.82 -10.56
C ILE A 51 2.96 -3.77 -9.38
N CYS A 52 2.32 -4.94 -9.37
CA CYS A 52 2.52 -5.96 -8.34
C CYS A 52 3.96 -6.51 -8.36
N ALA A 53 4.49 -6.81 -9.56
CA ALA A 53 5.86 -7.26 -9.73
C ALA A 53 6.88 -6.22 -9.24
N PHE A 54 6.65 -4.94 -9.58
CA PHE A 54 7.44 -3.82 -9.05
C PHE A 54 7.42 -3.79 -7.52
N LEU A 55 6.24 -3.83 -6.89
CA LEU A 55 6.15 -3.79 -5.43
C LEU A 55 6.86 -4.98 -4.76
N TRP A 56 6.72 -6.19 -5.32
CA TRP A 56 7.43 -7.37 -4.83
C TRP A 56 8.94 -7.24 -4.97
N GLU A 57 9.44 -6.70 -6.08
CA GLU A 57 10.87 -6.42 -6.26
C GLU A 57 11.37 -5.46 -5.17
N LYS A 58 10.62 -4.37 -4.92
CA LYS A 58 11.01 -3.37 -3.91
C LYS A 58 10.96 -3.90 -2.49
N LEU A 59 9.97 -4.74 -2.16
CA LEU A 59 9.93 -5.40 -0.85
C LEU A 59 11.10 -6.37 -0.67
N LYS A 60 11.40 -7.20 -1.68
CA LYS A 60 12.50 -8.18 -1.61
C LYS A 60 13.88 -7.54 -1.50
N ASN A 61 14.03 -6.33 -2.00
CA ASN A 61 15.28 -5.57 -1.97
C ASN A 61 15.39 -4.61 -0.78
N ASP A 62 14.46 -4.68 0.19
CA ASP A 62 14.38 -3.76 1.34
C ASP A 62 14.31 -2.26 0.95
N SER A 63 13.81 -1.97 -0.26
CA SER A 63 13.66 -0.61 -0.81
C SER A 63 12.44 0.14 -0.30
N MET A 64 11.60 -0.49 0.53
CA MET A 64 10.39 0.09 1.08
C MET A 64 10.55 0.34 2.57
N VAL A 65 10.48 1.61 2.98
CA VAL A 65 10.69 2.02 4.37
C VAL A 65 9.50 2.80 4.92
N PRO A 66 9.17 2.68 6.22
CA PRO A 66 8.15 3.52 6.84
C PRO A 66 8.56 4.98 6.76
N TYR A 67 7.65 5.83 6.29
CA TYR A 67 7.90 7.26 6.12
C TYR A 67 7.10 8.12 7.10
N TYR A 68 5.81 7.80 7.27
CA TYR A 68 4.95 8.49 8.21
C TYR A 68 3.91 7.52 8.75
N ARG A 69 3.76 7.49 10.08
CA ARG A 69 2.80 6.64 10.79
C ARG A 69 1.88 7.54 11.60
N ASN A 70 0.67 7.78 11.10
CA ASN A 70 -0.39 8.46 11.83
C ASN A 70 -1.73 7.74 11.58
N GLU A 71 -2.79 8.45 11.17
CA GLU A 71 -4.09 7.85 10.80
C GLU A 71 -3.96 6.80 9.68
N GLU A 72 -2.92 6.92 8.83
CA GLU A 72 -2.59 6.03 7.72
C GLU A 72 -1.11 5.61 7.82
N ASP A 73 -0.79 4.38 7.37
CA ASP A 73 0.58 3.90 7.24
C ASP A 73 1.14 4.29 5.86
N VAL A 74 2.13 5.18 5.87
CA VAL A 74 2.77 5.71 4.65
C VAL A 74 4.21 5.21 4.56
N TYR A 75 4.57 4.73 3.38
CA TYR A 75 5.88 4.19 3.04
C TYR A 75 6.53 4.98 1.91
N LEU A 76 7.86 4.94 1.90
CA LEU A 76 8.71 5.48 0.86
C LEU A 76 9.40 4.32 0.14
N ILE A 77 9.33 4.32 -1.19
CA ILE A 77 10.00 3.36 -2.07
C ILE A 77 11.15 4.09 -2.76
N ASP A 78 12.35 3.51 -2.72
CA ASP A 78 13.57 4.04 -3.38
C ASP A 78 13.82 5.53 -3.05
N ASP A 79 13.55 5.93 -1.80
CA ASP A 79 13.69 7.30 -1.29
C ASP A 79 12.91 8.39 -2.06
N ASP A 80 11.96 8.01 -2.91
CA ASP A 80 11.26 8.95 -3.79
C ASP A 80 9.75 8.72 -3.87
N LEU A 81 9.32 7.48 -4.15
CA LEU A 81 7.92 7.18 -4.38
C LEU A 81 7.15 6.99 -3.07
N VAL A 82 6.14 7.83 -2.84
CA VAL A 82 5.31 7.80 -1.63
C VAL A 82 4.04 6.97 -1.86
N VAL A 83 3.84 5.95 -1.02
CA VAL A 83 2.72 5.01 -1.09
C VAL A 83 2.02 4.88 0.26
N VAL A 84 0.69 4.76 0.24
CA VAL A 84 -0.13 4.46 1.42
C VAL A 84 -0.58 3.00 1.34
N ALA A 85 -0.34 2.25 2.41
CA ALA A 85 -0.69 0.84 2.48
C ALA A 85 -1.38 0.50 3.80
N GLU A 86 -2.30 -0.45 3.74
CA GLU A 86 -2.93 -1.06 4.91
C GLU A 86 -2.52 -2.54 5.00
N PHE A 87 -2.64 -3.11 6.19
CA PHE A 87 -2.33 -4.52 6.42
C PHE A 87 -3.52 -5.21 7.05
N SER A 88 -3.86 -6.38 6.52
CA SER A 88 -4.82 -7.30 7.14
C SER A 88 -4.19 -8.68 7.33
N HIS A 89 -4.68 -9.43 8.30
CA HIS A 89 -4.24 -10.82 8.47
C HIS A 89 -4.76 -11.70 7.34
N LEU A 90 -3.93 -12.61 6.88
CA LEU A 90 -4.37 -13.72 6.04
C LEU A 90 -4.99 -14.78 6.95
N GLU A 91 -6.31 -14.87 6.93
CA GLU A 91 -7.03 -15.85 7.73
C GLU A 91 -6.58 -17.26 7.34
N HIS A 92 -6.24 -18.07 8.34
CA HIS A 92 -5.74 -19.44 8.20
C HIS A 92 -4.34 -19.60 7.61
N GLU A 93 -3.59 -18.52 7.41
CA GLU A 93 -2.18 -18.58 6.99
C GLU A 93 -1.24 -18.08 8.09
N THR A 94 -0.33 -18.96 8.51
CA THR A 94 0.70 -18.66 9.49
C THR A 94 2.05 -19.17 9.02
N ASP A 95 3.12 -18.59 9.53
CA ASP A 95 4.45 -19.17 9.36
C ASP A 95 4.61 -20.50 10.13
N LEU A 96 5.79 -21.13 10.02
CA LEU A 96 6.11 -22.38 10.71
C LEU A 96 6.05 -22.31 12.25
N VAL A 97 6.11 -21.12 12.82
CA VAL A 97 6.10 -20.85 14.27
C VAL A 97 4.71 -20.37 14.73
N GLY A 98 3.74 -20.25 13.81
CA GLY A 98 2.37 -19.82 14.09
C GLY A 98 2.15 -18.31 14.08
N ASN A 99 3.11 -17.50 13.60
CA ASN A 99 2.91 -16.06 13.45
C ASN A 99 1.99 -15.77 12.27
N PRO A 100 1.11 -14.75 12.37
CA PRO A 100 0.20 -14.40 11.29
C PRO A 100 0.94 -13.86 10.08
N LEU A 101 0.54 -14.30 8.90
CA LEU A 101 0.92 -13.66 7.64
C LEU A 101 -0.03 -12.51 7.34
N HIS A 102 0.47 -11.54 6.57
CA HIS A 102 -0.23 -10.30 6.27
C HIS A 102 -0.42 -10.14 4.78
N LYS A 103 -1.60 -9.66 4.43
CA LYS A 103 -1.93 -9.09 3.14
C LYS A 103 -1.65 -7.60 3.19
N MET A 104 -0.79 -7.13 2.29
CA MET A 104 -0.54 -5.71 2.08
C MET A 104 -1.53 -5.17 1.05
N ILE A 105 -2.29 -4.15 1.43
CA ILE A 105 -3.31 -3.53 0.58
C ILE A 105 -2.81 -2.15 0.19
N ILE A 106 -2.46 -1.96 -1.07
CA ILE A 106 -2.06 -0.66 -1.60
C ILE A 106 -3.30 0.20 -1.81
N VAL A 107 -3.49 1.18 -0.92
CA VAL A 107 -4.65 2.06 -0.91
C VAL A 107 -4.51 3.15 -1.96
N THR A 108 -3.35 3.81 -2.01
CA THR A 108 -3.09 4.88 -2.97
C THR A 108 -1.62 5.16 -3.15
N PHE A 109 -1.26 5.70 -4.31
CA PHE A 109 0.03 6.33 -4.52
C PHE A 109 -0.11 7.85 -4.43
N LEU A 110 0.73 8.49 -3.63
CA LEU A 110 0.70 9.94 -3.48
C LEU A 110 1.49 10.64 -4.59
N GLY A 111 2.60 10.05 -5.04
CA GLY A 111 3.46 10.56 -6.12
C GLY A 111 4.94 10.43 -5.75
N LYS A 112 5.81 11.03 -6.56
CA LYS A 112 7.26 11.09 -6.32
C LYS A 112 7.65 12.38 -5.62
N MET A 113 8.52 12.31 -4.62
CA MET A 113 9.07 13.49 -3.93
C MET A 113 9.97 14.35 -4.81
N SER A 114 10.58 13.75 -5.84
CA SER A 114 11.39 14.44 -6.85
C SER A 114 10.53 15.35 -7.73
N GLU A 115 9.25 15.01 -7.93
CA GLU A 115 8.32 15.74 -8.78
C GLU A 115 7.38 16.66 -7.97
N THR A 116 7.01 16.26 -6.75
CA THR A 116 6.08 17.00 -5.87
C THR A 116 6.74 17.30 -4.53
N MET A 117 7.29 18.51 -4.37
CA MET A 117 8.01 18.91 -3.16
C MET A 117 7.16 18.87 -1.89
N GLU A 118 5.85 19.06 -2.01
CA GLU A 118 4.90 19.02 -0.89
C GLU A 118 4.86 17.66 -0.20
N LEU A 119 5.19 16.57 -0.93
CA LEU A 119 5.21 15.22 -0.36
C LEU A 119 6.32 15.01 0.68
N ARG A 120 7.29 15.92 0.77
CA ARG A 120 8.35 15.92 1.80
C ARG A 120 7.83 16.33 3.18
N ASP A 121 6.68 16.99 3.26
CA ASP A 121 5.98 17.32 4.51
C ASP A 121 4.52 16.88 4.41
N LEU A 122 4.28 15.61 4.74
CA LEU A 122 2.94 15.02 4.63
C LEU A 122 1.91 15.72 5.52
N LYS A 123 2.30 16.27 6.67
CA LYS A 123 1.37 17.00 7.54
C LYS A 123 0.84 18.23 6.81
N SER A 124 1.73 19.01 6.20
CA SER A 124 1.36 20.18 5.40
C SER A 124 0.62 19.80 4.12
N TYR A 125 1.05 18.73 3.43
CA TYR A 125 0.38 18.20 2.24
C TYR A 125 -1.08 17.83 2.52
N TYR A 126 -1.35 17.04 3.57
CA TYR A 126 -2.72 16.67 3.93
C TYR A 126 -3.55 17.87 4.42
N SER A 127 -2.94 18.82 5.13
CA SER A 127 -3.60 20.09 5.52
C SER A 127 -4.03 20.88 4.28
N TRP A 128 -3.13 21.06 3.32
CA TRP A 128 -3.40 21.75 2.07
C TRP A 128 -4.46 21.04 1.23
N LEU A 129 -4.37 19.71 1.12
CA LEU A 129 -5.34 18.90 0.36
C LEU A 129 -6.75 19.02 0.94
N ARG A 130 -6.89 18.97 2.27
CA ARG A 130 -8.20 19.16 2.93
C ARG A 130 -8.76 20.56 2.66
N HIS A 131 -7.90 21.59 2.65
CA HIS A 131 -8.31 22.96 2.36
C HIS A 131 -8.68 23.16 0.88
N SER A 132 -7.90 22.63 -0.05
CA SER A 132 -8.13 22.74 -1.50
C SER A 132 -9.35 21.94 -1.95
N ARG A 133 -9.57 20.73 -1.41
CA ARG A 133 -10.79 19.94 -1.65
C ARG A 133 -12.03 20.67 -1.14
N ARG A 134 -11.96 21.29 0.06
CA ARG A 134 -13.05 22.12 0.59
C ARG A 134 -13.38 23.28 -0.36
N MET A 135 -12.38 23.96 -0.90
CA MET A 135 -12.57 25.04 -1.87
C MET A 135 -13.16 24.57 -3.21
N THR A 136 -12.77 23.37 -3.68
CA THR A 136 -13.30 22.77 -4.92
C THR A 136 -14.78 22.41 -4.76
N LEU A 137 -15.18 21.87 -3.59
CA LEU A 137 -16.58 21.58 -3.27
C LEU A 137 -17.42 22.87 -3.15
N ILE A 138 -16.89 23.94 -2.56
CA ILE A 138 -17.56 25.26 -2.47
C ILE A 138 -17.78 25.89 -3.86
N LYS A 139 -16.84 25.71 -4.79
CA LYS A 139 -16.99 26.19 -6.17
C LYS A 139 -18.05 25.40 -6.95
N ASN A 140 -18.14 24.09 -6.72
CA ASN A 140 -19.13 23.23 -7.38
C ASN A 140 -20.54 23.35 -6.80
N SER A 141 -20.70 23.72 -5.53
CA SER A 141 -22.03 23.91 -4.91
C SER A 141 -22.79 25.14 -5.42
N ARG A 142 -22.12 26.09 -6.09
CA ARG A 142 -22.75 27.25 -6.73
C ARG A 142 -23.47 26.93 -8.05
N LYS A 143 -23.35 25.71 -8.58
CA LYS A 143 -24.03 25.27 -9.82
C LYS A 143 -25.37 24.57 -9.55
N ARG A 144 -26.20 25.14 -8.67
CA ARG A 144 -27.63 24.84 -8.59
C ARG A 144 -28.40 26.14 -8.46
N ARG A 145 -28.81 26.68 -9.61
CA ARG A 145 -30.03 27.48 -9.75
C ARG A 145 -30.53 27.34 -11.17
#